data_AF-A0A8R2NUN1-F1
#
_entry.id   AF-A0A8R2NUN1-F1
#
_cell.length_a   1.000
_cell.length_b   1.000
_cell.length_c   1.000
_cell.angle_alpha   90.00
_cell.angle_beta   90.00
_cell.angle_gamma   90.00
#
_symmetry.space_group_name_H-M   'P 1'
#
loop_
_entity.id
_entity.type
_entity.pdbx_description
1 polymer ?
#
loop_
_entity_poly.entity_id
_entity_poly.type
_entity_poly.pdbx_seq_one_letter_code
_entity_poly.pdbx_strand_id
1 'polypeptide(L)'
;MGAIFCTKINGQYIRWNHISILYEQDSKLPGNLRVCPKLSRNHVHLSVSDKMRVRLATQVLSNSVANGLLFYKKYNIPGLNDCDPTSEFCQKFNDCFDALNRKFGAEGLRVNGKDFQFLQSFLVWLNEWQKQYSDGEVKKSEFLSDSTACGLRITIQSTLDLSGYLKSCWNFKYLLTGKINQDKLEVSTVRKKL
;
A
#
# COMPACT_ATOMS: atom_id res chain seq x y z
N MET A 1 -11.85 -7.28 -19.28
CA MET A 1 -12.70 -7.04 -18.10
C MET A 1 -11.81 -6.52 -16.98
N GLY A 2 -11.74 -5.20 -16.81
CA GLY A 2 -11.12 -4.64 -15.60
C GLY A 2 -12.09 -4.88 -14.44
N ALA A 3 -11.65 -5.56 -13.40
CA ALA A 3 -12.46 -5.69 -12.19
C ALA A 3 -12.74 -4.27 -11.69
N ILE A 4 -14.01 -3.87 -11.65
CA ILE A 4 -14.45 -2.67 -10.93
C ILE A 4 -14.28 -3.02 -9.46
N PHE A 5 -13.06 -2.87 -8.95
CA PHE A 5 -12.78 -3.09 -7.54
C PHE A 5 -13.40 -1.92 -6.77
N CYS A 6 -14.43 -2.23 -6.00
CA CYS A 6 -15.07 -1.33 -5.07
C CYS A 6 -15.05 -2.07 -3.73
N THR A 7 -14.37 -1.52 -2.73
CA THR A 7 -14.40 -2.08 -1.37
C THR A 7 -15.06 -1.09 -0.43
N LYS A 8 -15.82 -1.62 0.53
CA LYS A 8 -16.48 -0.84 1.56
C LYS A 8 -15.72 -1.05 2.87
N ILE A 9 -15.34 0.04 3.52
CA ILE A 9 -14.68 0.01 4.83
C ILE A 9 -15.34 1.09 5.68
N ASN A 10 -15.89 0.72 6.84
CA ASN A 10 -16.55 1.62 7.79
C ASN A 10 -17.65 2.49 7.14
N GLY A 11 -18.45 1.90 6.24
CA GLY A 11 -19.49 2.65 5.52
C GLY A 11 -19.00 3.49 4.33
N GLN A 12 -17.69 3.64 4.15
CA GLN A 12 -17.09 4.44 3.08
C GLN A 12 -16.65 3.57 1.90
N TYR A 13 -16.71 4.12 0.68
CA TYR A 13 -16.39 3.41 -0.55
C TYR A 13 -15.01 3.77 -1.08
N ILE A 14 -14.19 2.75 -1.30
CA ILE A 14 -12.91 2.84 -1.99
C ILE A 14 -13.10 2.26 -3.38
N ARG A 15 -12.87 3.07 -4.41
CA ARG A 15 -13.19 2.70 -5.80
C ARG A 15 -11.98 2.81 -6.70
N TRP A 16 -11.72 1.74 -7.45
CA TRP A 16 -10.72 1.74 -8.52
C TRP A 16 -10.97 2.84 -9.56
N ASN A 17 -12.24 3.17 -9.78
CA ASN A 17 -12.63 4.23 -10.70
C ASN A 17 -12.00 5.59 -10.37
N HIS A 18 -11.76 5.89 -9.08
CA HIS A 18 -11.06 7.12 -8.69
C HIS A 18 -9.62 7.16 -9.24
N ILE A 19 -8.92 6.03 -9.20
CA ILE A 19 -7.55 5.91 -9.72
C ILE A 19 -7.55 5.99 -11.26
N SER A 20 -8.54 5.38 -11.92
CA SER A 20 -8.71 5.49 -13.37
C SER A 20 -8.93 6.94 -13.81
N ILE A 21 -9.87 7.65 -13.17
CA ILE A 21 -10.15 9.06 -13.47
C ILE A 21 -8.92 9.93 -13.20
N LEU A 22 -8.23 9.71 -12.06
CA LEU A 22 -7.00 10.41 -11.74
C LEU A 22 -5.96 10.25 -12.86
N TYR A 23 -5.70 9.02 -13.30
CA TYR A 23 -4.77 8.75 -14.39
C TYR A 23 -5.18 9.47 -15.69
N GLU A 24 -6.46 9.41 -16.05
CA GLU A 24 -6.97 10.03 -17.27
C GLU A 24 -6.83 11.56 -17.25
N GLN A 25 -7.12 12.22 -16.12
CA GLN A 25 -6.96 13.67 -16.03
C GLN A 25 -5.50 14.10 -15.94
N ASP A 26 -4.70 13.38 -15.15
CA ASP A 26 -3.29 13.67 -14.97
C ASP A 26 -2.48 13.46 -16.26
N SER A 27 -2.88 12.51 -17.10
CA SER A 27 -2.23 12.27 -18.40
C SER A 27 -2.51 13.36 -19.45
N LYS A 28 -3.50 14.23 -19.23
CA LYS A 28 -3.83 15.34 -20.15
C LYS A 28 -2.96 16.58 -19.94
N LEU A 29 -2.23 16.67 -18.82
CA LEU A 29 -1.46 17.86 -18.50
C LEU A 29 -0.32 18.08 -19.51
N PRO A 30 -0.24 19.28 -20.13
CA PRO A 30 0.78 19.57 -21.13
C PRO A 30 2.17 19.60 -20.51
N GLY A 31 3.19 19.27 -21.31
CA GLY A 31 4.59 19.37 -20.88
C GLY A 31 5.02 18.36 -19.81
N ASN A 32 4.29 17.26 -19.62
CA ASN A 32 4.56 16.24 -18.59
C ASN A 32 4.60 16.78 -17.15
N LEU A 33 3.95 17.92 -16.86
CA LEU A 33 3.81 18.49 -15.52
C LEU A 33 2.75 17.75 -14.68
N ARG A 34 2.86 16.43 -14.66
CA ARG A 34 1.92 15.53 -14.01
C ARG A 34 2.09 15.58 -12.50
N VAL A 35 0.97 15.56 -11.77
CA VAL A 35 0.91 15.40 -10.32
C VAL A 35 1.34 14.00 -9.92
N CYS A 36 0.98 13.00 -10.74
CA CYS A 36 1.30 11.59 -10.51
C CYS A 36 2.13 11.02 -11.67
N PRO A 37 3.37 11.49 -11.90
CA PRO A 37 4.14 11.16 -13.11
C PRO A 37 4.51 9.68 -13.21
N LYS A 38 4.56 8.96 -12.07
CA LYS A 38 4.84 7.52 -12.03
C LYS A 38 3.62 6.68 -12.40
N LEU A 39 2.40 7.22 -12.29
CA LEU A 39 1.17 6.52 -12.64
C LEU A 39 1.04 6.45 -14.16
N SER A 40 1.09 5.25 -14.71
CA SER A 40 1.07 5.01 -16.16
C SER A 40 -0.09 4.10 -16.57
N ARG A 41 -0.33 3.97 -17.88
CA ARG A 41 -1.37 3.09 -18.43
C ARG A 41 -1.33 1.68 -17.86
N ASN A 42 -0.15 1.11 -17.68
CA ASN A 42 0.03 -0.25 -17.18
C ASN A 42 -0.39 -0.42 -15.72
N HIS A 43 -0.57 0.67 -14.96
CA HIS A 43 -1.11 0.63 -13.62
C HIS A 43 -2.63 0.45 -13.62
N VAL A 44 -3.32 1.12 -14.57
CA VAL A 44 -4.78 1.08 -14.70
C VAL A 44 -5.24 -0.12 -15.53
N HIS A 45 -4.48 -0.47 -16.56
CA HIS A 45 -4.73 -1.58 -17.47
C HIS A 45 -3.58 -2.60 -17.39
N LEU A 46 -3.66 -3.49 -16.40
CA LEU A 46 -2.64 -4.52 -16.17
C LEU A 46 -2.68 -5.60 -17.26
N SER A 47 -1.52 -5.88 -17.86
CA SER A 47 -1.32 -7.11 -18.64
C SER A 47 -1.05 -8.30 -17.72
N VAL A 48 -1.03 -9.53 -18.27
CA VAL A 48 -0.75 -10.75 -17.50
C VAL A 48 0.63 -10.69 -16.82
N SER A 49 1.64 -10.17 -17.52
CA SER A 49 3.00 -10.05 -16.98
C SER A 49 3.15 -8.91 -15.96
N ASP A 50 2.28 -7.89 -16.03
CA ASP A 50 2.28 -6.76 -15.09
C ASP A 50 1.78 -7.16 -13.70
N LYS A 51 0.94 -8.21 -13.58
CA LYS A 51 0.42 -8.68 -12.29
C LYS A 51 1.51 -9.09 -11.28
N MET A 52 2.68 -9.50 -11.77
CA MET A 52 3.82 -9.90 -10.94
C MET A 52 4.72 -8.72 -10.54
N ARG A 53 4.47 -7.52 -11.07
CA ARG A 53 5.32 -6.35 -10.83
C ARG A 53 4.85 -5.61 -9.59
N VAL A 54 5.43 -5.95 -8.43
CA VAL A 54 5.20 -5.26 -7.14
C VAL A 54 5.38 -3.73 -7.26
N ARG A 55 6.28 -3.28 -8.15
CA ARG A 55 6.46 -1.86 -8.45
C ARG A 55 5.18 -1.15 -8.88
N LEU A 56 4.34 -1.79 -9.71
CA LEU A 56 3.10 -1.17 -10.17
C LEU A 56 2.09 -1.04 -9.01
N ALA A 57 1.95 -2.08 -8.20
CA ALA A 57 1.06 -2.05 -7.03
C ALA A 57 1.47 -0.96 -6.02
N THR A 58 2.77 -0.89 -5.69
CA THR A 58 3.31 0.12 -4.77
C THR A 58 3.20 1.54 -5.30
N GLN A 59 3.31 1.75 -6.62
CA GLN A 59 3.11 3.06 -7.24
C GLN A 59 1.65 3.51 -7.22
N VAL A 60 0.69 2.59 -7.40
CA VAL A 60 -0.75 2.89 -7.25
C VAL A 60 -1.09 3.26 -5.81
N LEU A 61 -0.61 2.49 -4.82
CA LEU A 61 -0.88 2.72 -3.41
C LEU A 61 0.13 3.67 -2.77
N SER A 62 0.58 4.69 -3.51
CA SER A 62 1.61 5.62 -3.05
C SER A 62 1.04 6.91 -2.49
N ASN A 63 1.82 7.60 -1.67
CA ASN A 63 1.48 8.95 -1.18
C ASN A 63 1.26 9.97 -2.33
N SER A 64 1.94 9.79 -3.46
CA SER A 64 1.73 10.64 -4.65
C SER A 64 0.32 10.48 -5.21
N VAL A 65 -0.21 9.25 -5.26
CA VAL A 65 -1.56 8.98 -5.74
C VAL A 65 -2.61 9.48 -4.76
N ALA A 66 -2.40 9.28 -3.45
CA ALA A 66 -3.27 9.84 -2.41
C ALA A 66 -3.40 11.36 -2.55
N ASN A 67 -2.26 12.07 -2.59
CA ASN A 67 -2.25 13.52 -2.78
C ASN A 67 -2.81 13.95 -4.14
N GLY A 68 -2.59 13.16 -5.19
CA GLY A 68 -3.16 13.40 -6.52
C GLY A 68 -4.69 13.37 -6.52
N LEU A 69 -5.30 12.40 -5.83
CA LEU A 69 -6.76 12.33 -5.67
C LEU A 69 -7.30 13.60 -5.01
N LEU A 70 -6.70 14.02 -3.88
CA LEU A 70 -7.11 15.23 -3.17
C LEU A 70 -6.89 16.50 -3.99
N PHE A 71 -5.79 16.56 -4.75
CA PHE A 71 -5.51 17.66 -5.67
C PHE A 71 -6.64 17.81 -6.69
N TYR A 72 -6.98 16.75 -7.42
CA TYR A 72 -8.02 16.82 -8.45
C TYR A 72 -9.44 16.95 -7.89
N LYS A 73 -9.69 16.45 -6.67
CA LYS A 73 -10.91 16.77 -5.93
C LYS A 73 -11.05 18.28 -5.71
N LYS A 74 -9.98 18.98 -5.35
CA LYS A 74 -9.99 20.45 -5.17
C LYS A 74 -10.35 21.22 -6.46
N TYR A 75 -10.06 20.64 -7.63
CA TYR A 75 -10.46 21.18 -8.93
C TYR A 75 -11.86 20.71 -9.39
N ASN A 76 -12.63 20.07 -8.51
CA ASN A 76 -14.00 19.59 -8.78
C ASN A 76 -14.10 18.68 -10.00
N ILE A 77 -13.10 17.81 -10.22
CA ILE A 77 -13.16 16.81 -11.30
C ILE A 77 -14.34 15.86 -11.05
N PRO A 78 -15.24 15.67 -12.04
CA PRO A 78 -16.35 14.74 -11.93
C PRO A 78 -15.89 13.32 -11.58
N GLY A 79 -16.53 12.73 -10.58
CA GLY A 79 -16.21 11.37 -10.11
C GLY A 79 -15.06 11.26 -9.11
N LEU A 80 -14.49 12.39 -8.64
CA LEU A 80 -13.51 12.43 -7.54
C LEU A 80 -14.02 13.14 -6.28
N ASN A 81 -15.30 13.51 -6.22
CA ASN A 81 -15.86 14.26 -5.10
C ASN A 81 -15.82 13.49 -3.77
N ASP A 82 -15.96 12.16 -3.84
CA ASP A 82 -15.94 11.23 -2.70
C ASP A 82 -14.67 10.35 -2.69
N CYS A 83 -13.55 10.88 -3.17
CA CYS A 83 -12.30 10.10 -3.26
C CYS A 83 -11.51 10.03 -1.94
N ASP A 84 -11.89 10.74 -0.88
CA ASP A 84 -11.13 10.79 0.39
C ASP A 84 -10.87 9.39 0.98
N PRO A 85 -11.86 8.47 1.05
CA PRO A 85 -11.61 7.13 1.55
C PRO A 85 -10.58 6.37 0.70
N THR A 86 -10.56 6.59 -0.61
CA THR A 86 -9.55 5.99 -1.51
C THR A 86 -8.18 6.60 -1.28
N SER A 87 -8.10 7.91 -1.08
CA SER A 87 -6.85 8.60 -0.74
C SER A 87 -6.27 8.10 0.58
N GLU A 88 -7.08 8.02 1.64
CA GLU A 88 -6.68 7.50 2.95
C GLU A 88 -6.25 6.04 2.87
N PHE A 89 -6.94 5.22 2.07
CA PHE A 89 -6.56 3.84 1.83
C PHE A 89 -5.18 3.73 1.16
N CYS A 90 -4.94 4.51 0.09
CA CYS A 90 -3.63 4.56 -0.56
C CYS A 90 -2.54 5.00 0.43
N GLN A 91 -2.80 6.01 1.27
CA GLN A 91 -1.85 6.49 2.26
C GLN A 91 -1.54 5.43 3.33
N LYS A 92 -2.57 4.75 3.89
CA LYS A 92 -2.36 3.67 4.87
C LYS A 92 -1.49 2.54 4.33
N PHE A 93 -1.71 2.12 3.09
CA PHE A 93 -0.89 1.09 2.47
C PHE A 93 0.52 1.57 2.14
N ASN A 94 0.68 2.82 1.70
CA ASN A 94 2.00 3.45 1.52
C ASN A 94 2.81 3.37 2.82
N ASP A 95 2.23 3.87 3.90
CA ASP A 95 2.91 3.99 5.20
C ASP A 95 3.23 2.62 5.80
N CYS A 96 2.34 1.64 5.60
CA CYS A 96 2.59 0.25 5.98
C CYS A 96 3.76 -0.35 5.20
N PHE A 97 3.77 -0.18 3.88
CA PHE A 97 4.86 -0.67 3.04
C PHE A 97 6.20 -0.01 3.38
N ASP A 98 6.21 1.31 3.61
CA ASP A 98 7.41 2.06 3.98
C ASP A 98 7.95 1.59 5.35
N ALA A 99 7.09 1.43 6.36
CA ALA A 99 7.47 0.91 7.67
C ALA A 99 8.07 -0.51 7.60
N LEU A 100 7.55 -1.35 6.69
CA LEU A 100 8.06 -2.71 6.44
C LEU A 100 9.28 -2.75 5.51
N ASN A 101 9.72 -1.62 4.96
CA ASN A 101 10.82 -1.57 3.98
C ASN A 101 11.85 -0.44 4.26
N ARG A 102 12.11 -0.15 5.53
CA ARG A 102 13.09 0.87 5.95
C ARG A 102 14.52 0.41 5.67
N LYS A 103 15.27 1.25 4.96
CA LYS A 103 16.63 0.95 4.46
C LYS A 103 17.73 1.75 5.15
N PHE A 104 17.38 2.89 5.73
CA PHE A 104 18.33 3.82 6.35
C PHE A 104 18.13 3.86 7.86
N GLY A 105 19.21 4.04 8.61
CA GLY A 105 19.16 4.04 10.09
C GLY A 105 18.34 5.18 10.70
N ALA A 106 18.25 6.32 10.00
CA ALA A 106 17.39 7.44 10.42
C ALA A 106 15.91 7.06 10.43
N GLU A 107 15.50 6.20 9.50
CA GLU A 107 14.12 5.74 9.32
C GLU A 107 13.89 4.35 9.93
N GLY A 108 14.91 3.76 10.57
CA GLY A 108 14.82 2.39 11.09
C GLY A 108 13.68 2.21 12.08
N LEU A 109 13.05 1.03 12.07
CA LEU A 109 11.95 0.71 12.97
C LEU A 109 12.46 0.70 14.41
N ARG A 110 11.89 1.55 15.27
CA ARG A 110 12.21 1.64 16.69
C ARG A 110 11.03 1.17 17.51
N VAL A 111 11.28 0.34 18.52
CA VAL A 111 10.25 -0.08 19.49
C VAL A 111 9.62 1.18 20.09
N ASN A 112 8.28 1.22 20.12
CA ASN A 112 7.47 2.37 20.54
C ASN A 112 7.66 3.65 19.69
N GLY A 113 8.39 3.59 18.58
CA GLY A 113 8.51 4.69 17.62
C GLY A 113 7.27 4.82 16.73
N LYS A 114 7.27 5.86 15.87
CA LYS A 114 6.14 6.17 14.97
C LYS A 114 5.73 4.98 14.10
N ASP A 115 6.68 4.37 13.39
CA ASP A 115 6.39 3.24 12.51
C ASP A 115 5.90 1.99 13.28
N PHE A 116 6.43 1.78 14.49
CA PHE A 116 6.02 0.66 15.33
C PHE A 116 4.56 0.80 15.79
N GLN A 117 4.20 1.98 16.31
CA GLN A 117 2.83 2.29 16.69
C GLN A 117 1.88 2.27 15.48
N PHE A 118 2.35 2.77 14.34
CA PHE A 118 1.59 2.72 13.09
C PHE A 118 1.27 1.27 12.70
N LEU A 119 2.25 0.37 12.70
CA LEU A 119 2.06 -1.05 12.38
C LEU A 119 1.09 -1.74 13.35
N GLN A 120 1.13 -1.41 14.64
CA GLN A 120 0.14 -1.89 15.61
C GLN A 120 -1.27 -1.40 15.27
N SER A 121 -1.43 -0.11 14.97
CA SER A 121 -2.72 0.46 14.57
C SER A 121 -3.24 -0.13 13.25
N PHE A 122 -2.33 -0.46 12.33
CA PHE A 122 -2.66 -1.08 11.06
C PHE A 122 -3.19 -2.50 11.25
N LEU A 123 -2.62 -3.28 12.19
CA LEU A 123 -3.15 -4.60 12.55
C LEU A 123 -4.58 -4.54 13.09
N VAL A 124 -4.85 -3.58 13.99
CA VAL A 124 -6.19 -3.35 14.53
C VAL A 124 -7.17 -3.02 13.39
N TRP A 125 -6.80 -2.07 12.54
CA TRP A 125 -7.59 -1.68 11.37
C TRP A 125 -7.85 -2.86 10.41
N LEU A 126 -6.85 -3.70 10.14
CA LEU A 126 -6.98 -4.88 9.28
C LEU A 126 -7.92 -5.93 9.90
N ASN A 127 -7.92 -6.08 11.22
CA ASN A 127 -8.83 -6.98 11.93
C ASN A 127 -10.27 -6.46 11.90
N GLU A 128 -10.47 -5.16 12.11
CA GLU A 128 -11.79 -4.51 12.00
C GLU A 128 -12.35 -4.61 10.58
N TRP A 129 -11.51 -4.45 9.56
CA TRP A 129 -11.92 -4.63 8.17
C TRP A 129 -12.33 -6.08 7.88
N GLN A 130 -11.58 -7.08 8.38
CA GLN A 130 -12.01 -8.48 8.24
C GLN A 130 -13.29 -8.79 9.02
N LYS A 131 -13.49 -8.17 10.19
CA LYS A 131 -14.71 -8.37 10.97
C LYS A 131 -15.95 -7.92 10.20
N GLN A 132 -15.89 -6.79 9.49
CA GLN A 132 -16.99 -6.33 8.61
C GLN A 132 -17.31 -7.33 7.49
N TYR A 133 -16.32 -8.09 7.02
CA TYR A 133 -16.56 -9.21 6.11
C TYR A 133 -17.29 -10.37 6.81
N SER A 134 -16.87 -10.75 8.02
CA SER A 134 -17.52 -11.81 8.81
C SER A 134 -18.96 -11.46 9.20
N ASP A 135 -19.23 -10.17 9.46
CA ASP A 135 -20.55 -9.64 9.82
C ASP A 135 -21.47 -9.47 8.58
N GLY A 136 -20.96 -9.73 7.38
CA GLY A 136 -21.72 -9.67 6.12
C GLY A 136 -21.88 -8.27 5.52
N GLU A 137 -21.23 -7.25 6.10
CA GLU A 137 -21.27 -5.87 5.60
C GLU A 137 -20.41 -5.65 4.35
N VAL A 138 -19.40 -6.51 4.16
CA VAL A 138 -18.44 -6.49 3.05
C VAL A 138 -18.45 -7.84 2.36
N LYS A 139 -18.48 -7.87 1.02
CA LYS A 139 -18.47 -9.13 0.27
C LYS A 139 -17.07 -9.75 0.27
N LYS A 140 -16.98 -11.08 0.10
CA LYS A 140 -15.68 -11.78 -0.03
C LYS A 140 -14.79 -11.19 -1.14
N SER A 141 -15.40 -10.75 -2.24
CA SER A 141 -14.70 -10.11 -3.37
C SER A 141 -14.15 -8.72 -3.08
N GLU A 142 -14.55 -8.12 -1.97
CA GLU A 142 -14.22 -6.75 -1.57
C GLU A 142 -13.17 -6.74 -0.45
N PHE A 143 -12.84 -7.90 0.12
CA PHE A 143 -11.74 -8.07 1.07
C PHE A 143 -10.51 -8.68 0.38
N LEU A 144 -9.37 -8.65 1.06
CA LEU A 144 -8.17 -9.38 0.66
C LEU A 144 -8.46 -10.90 0.59
N SER A 145 -7.67 -11.64 -0.18
CA SER A 145 -7.73 -13.10 -0.09
C SER A 145 -7.33 -13.56 1.31
N ASP A 146 -7.90 -14.69 1.76
CA ASP A 146 -7.64 -15.24 3.09
C ASP A 146 -6.13 -15.44 3.34
N SER A 147 -5.41 -15.91 2.31
CA SER A 147 -3.95 -16.08 2.36
C SER A 147 -3.18 -14.77 2.43
N THR A 148 -3.56 -13.75 1.65
CA THR A 148 -2.90 -12.44 1.68
C THR A 148 -3.13 -11.73 3.01
N ALA A 149 -4.36 -11.77 3.54
CA ALA A 149 -4.67 -11.17 4.83
C ALA A 149 -3.91 -11.85 5.98
N CYS A 150 -3.85 -13.19 5.98
CA CYS A 150 -3.09 -13.96 6.96
C CYS A 150 -1.58 -13.66 6.87
N GLY A 151 -1.01 -13.70 5.66
CA GLY A 151 0.41 -13.42 5.43
C GLY A 151 0.80 -12.00 5.85
N LEU A 152 -0.05 -11.01 5.58
CA LEU A 152 0.18 -9.63 6.00
C LEU A 152 0.22 -9.49 7.54
N ARG A 153 -0.72 -10.13 8.25
CA ARG A 153 -0.73 -10.13 9.72
C ARG A 153 0.51 -10.76 10.30
N ILE A 154 0.89 -11.94 9.81
CA ILE A 154 2.09 -12.64 10.26
C ILE A 154 3.31 -11.76 10.03
N THR A 155 3.44 -11.17 8.84
CA THR A 155 4.58 -10.30 8.50
C THR A 155 4.70 -9.12 9.46
N ILE A 156 3.60 -8.42 9.74
CA ILE A 156 3.59 -7.27 10.64
C ILE A 156 3.89 -7.71 12.07
N GLN A 157 3.18 -8.71 12.58
CA GLN A 157 3.35 -9.21 13.95
C GLN A 157 4.78 -9.71 14.19
N SER A 158 5.31 -10.55 13.29
CA SER A 158 6.69 -11.04 13.38
C SER A 158 7.71 -9.91 13.32
N THR A 159 7.46 -8.84 12.54
CA THR A 159 8.35 -7.67 12.50
C THR A 159 8.36 -6.93 13.85
N LEU A 160 7.18 -6.73 14.46
CA LEU A 160 7.06 -6.11 15.77
C LEU A 160 7.76 -6.95 16.84
N ASP A 161 7.47 -8.25 16.90
CA ASP A 161 8.06 -9.18 17.87
C ASP A 161 9.58 -9.28 17.72
N LEU A 162 10.08 -9.37 16.49
CA LEU A 162 11.52 -9.39 16.21
C LEU A 162 12.19 -8.10 16.67
N SER A 163 11.58 -6.94 16.41
CA SER A 163 12.12 -5.65 16.85
C SER A 163 12.15 -5.54 18.39
N GLY A 164 11.11 -6.06 19.06
CA GLY A 164 11.05 -6.15 20.52
C GLY A 164 12.12 -7.05 21.10
N TYR A 165 12.28 -8.25 20.54
CA TYR A 165 13.30 -9.24 20.93
C TYR A 165 14.73 -8.71 20.76
N LEU A 166 15.04 -8.11 19.60
CA LEU A 166 16.37 -7.54 19.35
C LEU A 166 16.67 -6.35 20.27
N LYS A 167 15.64 -5.57 20.63
CA LYS A 167 15.80 -4.48 21.59
C LYS A 167 16.03 -5.00 23.01
N SER A 168 15.26 -5.97 23.47
CA SER A 168 15.32 -6.47 24.85
C SER A 168 16.56 -7.33 25.11
N CYS A 169 16.88 -8.26 24.22
CA CYS A 169 17.97 -9.20 24.41
C CYS A 169 19.34 -8.63 24.01
N TRP A 170 19.37 -7.73 23.02
CA TRP A 170 20.63 -7.30 22.38
C TRP A 170 20.80 -5.77 22.32
N ASN A 171 19.87 -5.00 22.91
CA ASN A 171 19.88 -3.54 22.96
C ASN A 171 20.01 -2.86 21.58
N PHE A 172 19.44 -3.46 20.52
CA PHE A 172 19.42 -2.84 19.19
C PHE A 172 18.68 -1.50 19.24
N LYS A 173 19.25 -0.47 18.60
CA LYS A 173 18.64 0.87 18.59
C LYS A 173 17.44 0.97 17.64
N TYR A 174 17.48 0.22 16.56
CA TYR A 174 16.45 0.15 15.52
C TYR A 174 16.64 -1.12 14.68
N LEU A 175 15.63 -1.47 13.89
CA LEU A 175 15.63 -2.57 12.94
C LEU A 175 15.45 -2.03 11.50
N LEU A 176 16.28 -2.48 10.58
CA LEU A 176 16.14 -2.17 9.15
C LEU A 176 15.21 -3.20 8.50
N THR A 177 13.93 -2.90 8.42
CA THR A 177 12.90 -3.83 7.93
C THR A 177 13.10 -4.22 6.46
N GLY A 178 13.70 -3.35 5.64
CA GLY A 178 14.12 -3.69 4.28
C GLY A 178 15.26 -4.71 4.16
N LYS A 179 15.77 -5.24 5.28
CA LYS A 179 16.74 -6.36 5.32
C LYS A 179 16.09 -7.71 5.66
N ILE A 180 14.79 -7.71 5.95
CA ILE A 180 14.03 -8.89 6.41
C ILE A 180 13.22 -9.49 5.24
N ASN A 181 13.30 -8.90 4.06
CA ASN A 181 12.59 -9.36 2.86
C ASN A 181 13.47 -10.24 1.95
N GLN A 182 12.81 -10.91 1.00
CA GLN A 182 13.45 -11.83 0.07
C GLN A 182 14.05 -11.11 -1.15
N ASP A 183 13.92 -9.77 -1.25
CA ASP A 183 14.34 -8.99 -2.42
C ASP A 183 15.79 -9.29 -2.82
N LYS A 184 16.69 -9.47 -1.83
CA LYS A 184 18.11 -9.77 -2.08
C LYS A 184 18.35 -11.13 -2.73
N LEU A 185 17.48 -12.10 -2.51
CA LEU A 185 17.52 -13.41 -3.18
C LEU A 185 17.00 -13.31 -4.61
N GLU A 186 16.04 -12.42 -4.85
CA GLU A 186 15.45 -12.19 -6.18
C GLU A 186 16.33 -11.33 -7.10
N VAL A 187 17.31 -10.60 -6.55
CA VAL A 187 18.34 -9.92 -7.35
C VAL A 187 19.23 -10.97 -8.00
N SER A 188 18.81 -11.41 -9.19
CA SER A 188 19.49 -12.42 -9.99
C SER A 188 20.83 -11.90 -10.54
N THR A 189 21.87 -11.90 -9.72
CA THR A 189 23.26 -11.89 -10.19
C THR A 189 23.55 -13.14 -11.04
N VAL A 190 22.81 -14.24 -10.81
CA VAL A 190 22.98 -15.53 -11.49
C VAL A 190 22.42 -15.55 -12.92
N ARG A 191 21.34 -14.82 -13.23
CA ARG A 191 20.74 -14.81 -14.58
C ARG A 191 21.47 -13.95 -15.61
N LYS A 192 22.42 -13.11 -15.18
CA LYS A 192 23.23 -12.26 -16.08
C LYS A 192 24.51 -12.95 -16.59
N LYS A 193 24.78 -14.18 -16.16
CA LYS A 193 25.96 -14.98 -16.54
C LYS A 193 25.67 -16.09 -17.55
N LEU A 194 24.45 -16.13 -18.12
CA LEU A 194 24.07 -16.93 -19.27
C LEU A 194 23.67 -15.99 -20.40
#